data_AF-A0A850MRJ9-F1
#
_entry.id   AF-A0A850MRJ9-F1
#
_cell.length_a   1.000
_cell.length_b   1.000
_cell.length_c   1.000
_cell.angle_alpha   90.00
_cell.angle_beta   90.00
_cell.angle_gamma   90.00
#
_symmetry.space_group_name_H-M   'P 1'
#
loop_
_entity.id
_entity.type
_entity.pdbx_description
1 polymer ?
#
loop_
_entity_poly.entity_id
_entity_poly.type
_entity_poly.pdbx_seq_one_letter_code
_entity_poly.pdbx_strand_id
1 'polypeptide(L)'
;MDRDLVYIFNLHVEENLPVDYWFLLKSEEPEIFNRRHLKLGIRLRDIGKKIKDNVEAARRIKDILIDVRNEKTPQWAHSAYYICIFFMIGGLNMMLELSNWNVLGQVWDGVNAAPRYRLPDCVYNYEPLPPILNMMFQLDRPIWIERLTKALMENYLYLNYFEKEILKSIKTRNYEVYDYNMRFYSYQLEKGIPLPSQTLQCKTPIYDKATGTWKRMGFEYPEGPRIYYRDLGLTFEEALSGVLFDITHKSKIEKVTRENIISLGHGLNTRYLRPEPEP
;
A
#
# COMPACT_ATOMS: atom_id res chain seq x y z
N MET A 1 -6.40 19.06 13.06
CA MET A 1 -6.94 18.19 11.99
C MET A 1 -7.82 17.15 12.65
N ASP A 2 -9.10 17.11 12.29
CA ASP A 2 -10.03 16.10 12.79
C ASP A 2 -9.75 14.78 12.06
N ARG A 3 -9.50 13.70 12.82
CA ARG A 3 -9.27 12.36 12.28
C ARG A 3 -10.59 11.59 12.35
N ASP A 4 -11.28 11.52 11.21
CA ASP A 4 -12.50 10.75 11.08
C ASP A 4 -12.19 9.31 10.63
N LEU A 5 -12.78 8.32 11.32
CA LEU A 5 -12.76 6.93 10.86
C LEU A 5 -13.77 6.80 9.71
N VAL A 6 -13.31 6.42 8.52
CA VAL A 6 -14.14 6.43 7.30
C VAL A 6 -14.68 5.04 6.96
N TYR A 7 -13.85 4.01 7.07
CA TYR A 7 -14.25 2.63 6.84
C TYR A 7 -13.45 1.68 7.71
N ILE A 8 -13.96 0.45 7.84
CA ILE A 8 -13.27 -0.66 8.51
C ILE A 8 -13.32 -1.85 7.55
N PHE A 9 -12.17 -2.46 7.31
CA PHE A 9 -12.10 -3.76 6.67
C PHE A 9 -11.57 -4.75 7.70
N ASN A 10 -12.39 -5.74 8.03
CA ASN A 10 -11.98 -6.87 8.85
C ASN A 10 -11.78 -8.09 7.96
N LEU A 11 -10.67 -8.78 8.19
CA LEU A 11 -10.31 -10.02 7.52
C LEU A 11 -9.75 -10.97 8.59
N HIS A 12 -10.35 -12.14 8.69
CA HIS A 12 -9.90 -13.26 9.47
C HIS A 12 -9.49 -14.40 8.52
N VAL A 13 -8.31 -14.92 8.75
CA VAL A 13 -7.68 -15.94 7.90
C VAL A 13 -7.27 -17.11 8.79
N GLU A 14 -7.61 -18.33 8.37
CA GLU A 14 -7.18 -19.58 8.97
C GLU A 14 -6.52 -20.43 7.88
N GLU A 15 -5.36 -21.03 8.16
CA GLU A 15 -4.60 -21.83 7.17
C GLU A 15 -4.35 -21.12 5.82
N ASN A 16 -4.18 -19.79 5.85
CA ASN A 16 -4.05 -18.91 4.69
C ASN A 16 -5.32 -18.75 3.83
N LEU A 17 -6.47 -19.21 4.32
CA LEU A 17 -7.78 -19.01 3.70
C LEU A 17 -8.61 -17.97 4.47
N PRO A 18 -9.17 -16.94 3.80
CA PRO A 18 -10.16 -16.07 4.41
C PRO A 18 -11.37 -16.88 4.90
N VAL A 19 -11.65 -16.85 6.21
CA VAL A 19 -12.76 -17.58 6.83
C VAL A 19 -13.87 -16.66 7.35
N ASP A 20 -13.56 -15.41 7.63
CA ASP A 20 -14.52 -14.36 7.97
C ASP A 20 -13.99 -13.02 7.46
N TYR A 21 -14.84 -12.24 6.80
CA TYR A 21 -14.49 -10.89 6.39
C TYR A 21 -15.74 -10.03 6.35
N TRP A 22 -15.58 -8.76 6.72
CA TRP A 22 -16.64 -7.78 6.61
C TRP A 22 -16.06 -6.39 6.37
N PHE A 23 -16.80 -5.60 5.60
CA PHE A 23 -16.41 -4.27 5.19
C PHE A 23 -17.51 -3.29 5.59
N LEU A 24 -17.17 -2.28 6.39
CA LEU A 24 -18.11 -1.29 6.89
C LEU A 24 -17.73 0.09 6.38
N LEU A 25 -18.67 0.75 5.72
CA LEU A 25 -18.59 2.18 5.43
C LEU A 25 -19.34 2.95 6.51
N LYS A 26 -18.73 4.02 7.03
CA LYS A 26 -19.37 4.87 8.04
C LYS A 26 -20.74 5.41 7.60
N SER A 27 -20.89 5.66 6.29
CA SER A 27 -22.14 6.13 5.68
C SER A 27 -23.23 5.07 5.63
N GLU A 28 -22.88 3.79 5.59
CA GLU A 28 -23.82 2.69 5.36
C GLU A 28 -24.17 1.95 6.66
N GLU A 29 -23.22 1.83 7.60
CA GLU A 29 -23.42 1.12 8.87
C GLU A 29 -23.18 2.02 10.10
N PRO A 30 -23.94 3.13 10.26
CA PRO A 30 -23.68 4.11 11.31
C PRO A 30 -23.80 3.54 12.73
N GLU A 31 -24.54 2.45 12.92
CA GLU A 31 -24.74 1.79 14.22
C GLU A 31 -23.43 1.23 14.78
N ILE A 32 -22.63 0.50 13.97
CA ILE A 32 -21.35 -0.04 14.43
C ILE A 32 -20.40 1.10 14.80
N PHE A 33 -20.42 2.19 14.03
CA PHE A 33 -19.65 3.40 14.33
C PHE A 33 -20.10 4.13 15.60
N ASN A 34 -21.30 3.84 16.11
CA ASN A 34 -21.82 4.33 17.40
C ASN A 34 -21.55 3.40 18.58
N ARG A 35 -21.02 2.18 18.36
CA ARG A 35 -20.57 1.28 19.43
C ARG A 35 -19.50 1.97 20.27
N ARG A 36 -19.56 1.74 21.59
CA ARG A 36 -18.70 2.42 22.56
C ARG A 36 -17.67 1.47 23.13
N HIS A 37 -16.48 2.00 23.37
CA HIS A 37 -15.49 1.31 24.18
C HIS A 37 -16.03 1.13 25.60
N LEU A 38 -16.08 -0.11 26.10
CA LEU A 38 -16.72 -0.45 27.39
C LEU A 38 -16.21 0.40 28.57
N LYS A 39 -14.88 0.57 28.68
CA LYS A 39 -14.28 1.35 29.78
C LYS A 39 -14.34 2.87 29.61
N LEU A 40 -14.17 3.38 28.39
CA LEU A 40 -14.02 4.82 28.13
C LEU A 40 -15.34 5.50 27.76
N GLY A 41 -16.35 4.73 27.36
CA GLY A 41 -17.62 5.24 26.83
C GLY A 41 -17.49 6.02 25.52
N ILE A 42 -16.30 6.06 24.90
CA ILE A 42 -16.05 6.77 23.63
C ILE A 42 -16.61 5.94 22.47
N ARG A 43 -17.36 6.57 21.56
CA ARG A 43 -17.87 5.92 20.35
C ARG A 43 -16.73 5.66 19.37
N LEU A 44 -16.80 4.56 18.64
CA LEU A 44 -15.80 4.16 17.63
C LEU A 44 -15.46 5.31 16.67
N ARG A 45 -16.47 6.01 16.14
CA ARG A 45 -16.30 7.15 15.24
C ARG A 45 -15.57 8.36 15.85
N ASP A 46 -15.60 8.49 17.18
CA ASP A 46 -15.05 9.64 17.90
C ASP A 46 -13.62 9.37 18.42
N ILE A 47 -13.12 8.13 18.30
CA ILE A 47 -11.80 7.74 18.82
C ILE A 47 -10.69 8.59 18.20
N GLY A 48 -10.61 8.69 16.87
CA GLY A 48 -9.56 9.49 16.21
C GLY A 48 -9.63 11.00 16.53
N LYS A 49 -10.80 11.49 16.93
CA LYS A 49 -11.00 12.89 17.34
C LYS A 49 -10.48 13.13 18.76
N LYS A 50 -10.77 12.20 19.68
CA LYS A 50 -10.46 12.32 21.11
C LYS A 50 -9.07 11.81 21.49
N ILE A 51 -8.55 10.81 20.78
CA ILE A 51 -7.25 10.18 21.05
C ILE A 51 -6.30 10.58 19.92
N LYS A 52 -5.28 11.38 20.26
CA LYS A 52 -4.31 11.90 19.28
C LYS A 52 -3.16 10.94 19.00
N ASP A 53 -2.86 10.05 19.93
CA ASP A 53 -1.88 8.99 19.71
C ASP A 53 -2.49 7.87 18.86
N ASN A 54 -1.88 7.60 17.70
CA ASN A 54 -2.43 6.63 16.74
C ASN A 54 -2.35 5.19 17.25
N VAL A 55 -1.34 4.85 18.04
CA VAL A 55 -1.19 3.50 18.60
C VAL A 55 -2.26 3.25 19.66
N GLU A 56 -2.49 4.22 20.53
CA GLU A 56 -3.55 4.17 21.52
C GLU A 56 -4.94 4.17 20.88
N ALA A 57 -5.16 5.02 19.88
CA ALA A 57 -6.40 5.00 19.10
C ALA A 57 -6.64 3.61 18.47
N ALA A 58 -5.58 3.00 17.94
CA ALA A 58 -5.61 1.65 17.42
C ALA A 58 -6.07 0.64 18.49
N ARG A 59 -5.42 0.62 19.65
CA ARG A 59 -5.81 -0.28 20.75
C ARG A 59 -7.28 -0.13 21.13
N ARG A 60 -7.79 1.10 21.23
CA ARG A 60 -9.19 1.35 21.58
C ARG A 60 -10.17 0.94 20.48
N ILE A 61 -9.79 1.12 19.22
CA ILE A 61 -10.56 0.61 18.08
C ILE A 61 -10.59 -0.92 18.15
N LYS A 62 -9.43 -1.57 18.31
CA LYS A 62 -9.29 -3.02 18.42
C LYS A 62 -10.22 -3.61 19.47
N ASP A 63 -10.24 -3.03 20.68
CA ASP A 63 -11.09 -3.49 21.77
C ASP A 63 -12.58 -3.53 21.36
N ILE A 64 -13.08 -2.47 20.72
CA ILE A 64 -14.47 -2.43 20.21
C ILE A 64 -14.68 -3.47 19.10
N LEU A 65 -13.74 -3.62 18.18
CA LEU A 65 -13.90 -4.53 17.05
C LEU A 65 -13.84 -6.00 17.47
N ILE A 66 -13.07 -6.35 18.51
CA ILE A 66 -13.08 -7.67 19.13
C ILE A 66 -14.46 -7.97 19.71
N ASP A 67 -15.08 -7.02 20.41
CA ASP A 67 -16.45 -7.19 20.94
C ASP A 67 -17.44 -7.45 19.80
N VAL A 68 -17.38 -6.66 18.73
CA VAL A 68 -18.24 -6.83 17.54
C VAL A 68 -18.00 -8.18 16.87
N ARG A 69 -16.74 -8.61 16.72
CA ARG A 69 -16.42 -9.95 16.19
C ARG A 69 -17.01 -11.03 17.07
N ASN A 70 -16.81 -10.96 18.39
CA ASN A 70 -17.29 -12.00 19.30
C ASN A 70 -18.83 -12.12 19.31
N GLU A 71 -19.54 -11.01 19.06
CA GLU A 71 -21.00 -11.02 18.86
C GLU A 71 -21.41 -11.67 17.53
N LYS A 72 -20.72 -11.35 16.43
CA LYS A 72 -21.05 -11.84 15.08
C LYS A 72 -20.58 -13.28 14.83
N THR A 73 -19.39 -13.62 15.32
CA THR A 73 -18.67 -14.87 15.07
C THR A 73 -18.03 -15.41 16.36
N PRO A 74 -18.83 -15.85 17.34
CA PRO A 74 -18.36 -16.28 18.67
C PRO A 74 -17.38 -17.46 18.64
N GLN A 75 -17.44 -18.31 17.61
CA GLN A 75 -16.51 -19.43 17.42
C GLN A 75 -15.04 -18.97 17.28
N TRP A 76 -14.81 -17.72 16.88
CA TRP A 76 -13.47 -17.14 16.70
C TRP A 76 -13.06 -16.21 17.85
N ALA A 77 -13.75 -16.28 18.99
CA ALA A 77 -13.51 -15.38 20.11
C ALA A 77 -12.07 -15.44 20.66
N HIS A 78 -11.40 -16.59 20.47
CA HIS A 78 -10.03 -16.83 20.91
C HIS A 78 -8.97 -16.58 19.82
N SER A 79 -9.37 -16.31 18.58
CA SER A 79 -8.42 -16.05 17.48
C SER A 79 -7.68 -14.73 17.70
N ALA A 80 -6.40 -14.69 17.34
CA ALA A 80 -5.60 -13.47 17.40
C ALA A 80 -6.23 -12.38 16.51
N TYR A 81 -6.33 -11.16 17.04
CA TYR A 81 -6.92 -10.05 16.33
C TYR A 81 -5.90 -8.93 16.14
N TYR A 82 -5.51 -8.73 14.88
CA TYR A 82 -4.60 -7.67 14.47
C TYR A 82 -5.39 -6.57 13.78
N ILE A 83 -4.99 -5.33 14.00
CA ILE A 83 -5.51 -4.20 13.24
C ILE A 83 -4.38 -3.47 12.55
N CYS A 84 -4.66 -2.97 11.36
CA CYS A 84 -3.85 -1.96 10.70
C CYS A 84 -4.66 -0.68 10.63
N ILE A 85 -4.13 0.40 11.19
CA ILE A 85 -4.69 1.74 11.00
C ILE A 85 -3.77 2.50 10.07
N PHE A 86 -4.37 3.15 9.09
CA PHE A 86 -3.64 4.00 8.19
C PHE A 86 -4.42 5.24 7.84
N PHE A 87 -3.69 6.31 7.58
CA PHE A 87 -4.30 7.47 6.95
C PHE A 87 -4.72 7.09 5.54
N MET A 88 -5.97 7.37 5.18
CA MET A 88 -6.52 7.03 3.86
C MET A 88 -5.63 7.54 2.72
N ILE A 89 -5.02 8.72 2.88
CA ILE A 89 -4.08 9.26 1.90
C ILE A 89 -2.88 8.34 1.65
N GLY A 90 -2.37 7.66 2.68
CA GLY A 90 -1.32 6.65 2.54
C GLY A 90 -1.78 5.41 1.78
N GLY A 91 -3.02 4.96 2.01
CA GLY A 91 -3.63 3.89 1.22
C GLY A 91 -3.80 4.25 -0.25
N LEU A 92 -4.32 5.46 -0.52
CA LEU A 92 -4.50 5.99 -1.88
C LEU A 92 -3.15 6.12 -2.61
N ASN A 93 -2.11 6.65 -1.96
CA ASN A 93 -0.79 6.80 -2.56
C ASN A 93 -0.18 5.43 -2.96
N MET A 94 -0.33 4.40 -2.13
CA MET A 94 0.13 3.06 -2.48
C MET A 94 -0.66 2.48 -3.66
N MET A 95 -1.98 2.68 -3.71
CA MET A 95 -2.80 2.22 -4.85
C MET A 95 -2.42 2.92 -6.16
N LEU A 96 -1.96 4.16 -6.09
CA LEU A 96 -1.57 4.95 -7.25
C LEU A 96 -0.13 4.71 -7.71
N GLU A 97 0.69 4.03 -6.91
CA GLU A 97 2.08 3.71 -7.27
C GLU A 97 2.13 2.50 -8.19
N LEU A 98 2.72 2.68 -9.37
CA LEU A 98 2.77 1.60 -10.36
C LEU A 98 3.85 0.58 -10.05
N SER A 99 4.98 0.92 -9.42
CA SER A 99 6.04 -0.06 -9.15
C SER A 99 5.80 -0.83 -7.85
N ASN A 100 5.76 -2.17 -7.91
CA ASN A 100 5.72 -3.00 -6.69
C ASN A 100 6.90 -2.74 -5.74
N TRP A 101 8.09 -2.45 -6.28
CA TRP A 101 9.27 -2.08 -5.49
C TRP A 101 9.06 -0.78 -4.71
N ASN A 102 8.45 0.23 -5.35
CA ASN A 102 8.15 1.49 -4.69
C ASN A 102 7.03 1.34 -3.67
N VAL A 103 5.98 0.56 -3.96
CA VAL A 103 4.90 0.27 -3.01
C VAL A 103 5.46 -0.31 -1.72
N LEU A 104 6.33 -1.32 -1.80
CA LEU A 104 6.96 -1.91 -0.62
C LEU A 104 7.83 -0.89 0.14
N GLY A 105 8.50 0.00 -0.59
CA GLY A 105 9.20 1.14 0.00
C GLY A 105 8.27 2.06 0.76
N GLN A 106 7.12 2.43 0.18
CA GLN A 106 6.13 3.30 0.82
C GLN A 106 5.56 2.69 2.11
N VAL A 107 5.30 1.38 2.14
CA VAL A 107 4.86 0.68 3.35
C VAL A 107 5.89 0.86 4.47
N TRP A 108 7.17 0.61 4.18
CA TRP A 108 8.25 0.81 5.14
C TRP A 108 8.35 2.27 5.57
N ASP A 109 8.28 3.20 4.62
CA ASP A 109 8.39 4.63 4.84
C ASP A 109 7.28 5.14 5.77
N GLY A 110 6.06 4.64 5.60
CA GLY A 110 4.92 5.08 6.39
C GLY A 110 4.91 4.53 7.81
N VAL A 111 5.36 3.29 8.04
CA VAL A 111 5.54 2.76 9.41
C VAL A 111 6.69 3.48 10.10
N ASN A 112 7.79 3.72 9.38
CA ASN A 112 8.98 4.35 9.91
C ASN A 112 8.99 5.89 9.84
N ALA A 113 7.86 6.51 9.52
CA ALA A 113 7.79 7.97 9.29
C ALA A 113 8.24 8.80 10.50
N ALA A 114 7.76 8.46 11.69
CA ALA A 114 8.19 9.11 12.92
C ALA A 114 9.67 8.80 13.27
N PRO A 115 10.10 7.53 13.42
CA PRO A 115 11.47 7.23 13.86
C PRO A 115 12.57 7.57 12.84
N ARG A 116 12.31 7.47 11.53
CA ARG A 116 13.33 7.67 10.49
C ARG A 116 13.27 9.05 9.84
N TYR A 117 12.08 9.59 9.61
CA TYR A 117 11.90 10.93 8.99
C TYR A 117 11.63 12.06 9.99
N ARG A 118 11.56 11.75 11.29
CA ARG A 118 11.24 12.72 12.37
C ARG A 118 9.91 13.42 12.15
N LEU A 119 9.00 12.79 11.41
CA LEU A 119 7.65 13.29 11.20
C LEU A 119 6.84 13.16 12.50
N PRO A 120 5.77 13.95 12.68
CA PRO A 120 5.00 13.94 13.92
C PRO A 120 4.28 12.62 14.22
N ASP A 121 4.05 11.79 13.20
CA ASP A 121 3.26 10.57 13.31
C ASP A 121 3.66 9.55 12.22
N CYS A 122 3.16 8.33 12.33
CA CYS A 122 3.23 7.29 11.32
C CYS A 122 2.08 7.40 10.31
N VAL A 123 2.28 6.88 9.10
CA VAL A 123 1.20 6.78 8.08
C VAL A 123 0.43 5.48 8.25
N TYR A 124 1.10 4.42 8.68
CA TYR A 124 0.55 3.09 8.94
C TYR A 124 0.97 2.64 10.35
N ASN A 125 0.07 2.00 11.07
CA ASN A 125 0.34 1.38 12.36
C ASN A 125 -0.34 0.01 12.45
N TYR A 126 0.35 -0.96 13.02
CA TYR A 126 -0.19 -2.31 13.27
C TYR A 126 -0.29 -2.55 14.78
N GLU A 127 -1.42 -3.07 15.26
CA GLU A 127 -1.65 -3.28 16.68
C GLU A 127 -2.35 -4.64 16.96
N PRO A 128 -1.72 -5.55 17.74
CA PRO A 128 -0.30 -5.50 18.10
C PRO A 128 0.56 -5.64 16.84
N LEU A 129 1.75 -5.04 16.81
CA LEU A 129 2.68 -5.27 15.71
C LEU A 129 3.23 -6.70 15.82
N PRO A 130 2.99 -7.59 14.83
CA PRO A 130 3.51 -8.95 14.87
C PRO A 130 5.04 -8.95 15.04
N PRO A 131 5.63 -9.81 15.90
CA PRO A 131 7.07 -9.76 16.19
C PRO A 131 7.96 -9.83 14.94
N ILE A 132 7.57 -10.65 13.95
CA ILE A 132 8.29 -10.77 12.68
C ILE A 132 8.27 -9.46 11.88
N LEU A 133 7.11 -8.79 11.81
CA LEU A 133 6.99 -7.50 11.14
C LEU A 133 7.77 -6.42 11.89
N ASN A 134 7.78 -6.46 13.22
CA ASN A 134 8.61 -5.54 14.00
C ASN A 134 10.09 -5.69 13.65
N MET A 135 10.63 -6.92 13.66
CA MET A 135 12.03 -7.18 13.27
C MET A 135 12.31 -6.70 11.85
N MET A 136 11.39 -6.93 10.92
CA MET A 136 11.56 -6.53 9.53
C MET A 136 11.53 -5.00 9.36
N PHE A 137 10.65 -4.27 10.06
CA PHE A 137 10.61 -2.81 9.98
C PHE A 137 11.84 -2.12 10.58
N GLN A 138 12.62 -2.81 11.44
CA GLN A 138 13.90 -2.30 11.92
C GLN A 138 15.02 -2.35 10.85
N LEU A 139 14.87 -3.16 9.81
CA LEU A 139 15.82 -3.20 8.70
C LEU A 139 15.83 -1.88 7.95
N ASP A 140 16.94 -1.56 7.30
CA ASP A 140 16.98 -0.40 6.41
C ASP A 140 16.08 -0.62 5.19
N ARG A 141 15.50 0.48 4.69
CA ARG A 141 14.55 0.50 3.57
C ARG A 141 14.95 -0.39 2.39
N PRO A 142 16.20 -0.36 1.88
CA PRO A 142 16.57 -1.21 0.74
C PRO A 142 16.51 -2.70 1.07
N ILE A 143 16.95 -3.09 2.27
CA ILE A 143 16.94 -4.48 2.73
C ILE A 143 15.51 -4.98 2.93
N TRP A 144 14.63 -4.12 3.47
CA TRP A 144 13.19 -4.40 3.54
C TRP A 144 12.61 -4.67 2.14
N ILE A 145 12.81 -3.75 1.19
CA ILE A 145 12.23 -3.88 -0.15
C ILE A 145 12.74 -5.16 -0.84
N GLU A 146 14.04 -5.44 -0.77
CA GLU A 146 14.62 -6.63 -1.39
C GLU A 146 14.04 -7.92 -0.78
N ARG A 147 13.99 -8.04 0.55
CA ARG A 147 13.48 -9.26 1.21
C ARG A 147 12.00 -9.51 0.90
N LEU A 148 11.18 -8.47 0.94
CA LEU A 148 9.75 -8.60 0.67
C LEU A 148 9.51 -8.90 -0.81
N THR A 149 10.21 -8.21 -1.72
CA THR A 149 10.06 -8.53 -3.14
C THR A 149 10.55 -9.94 -3.45
N LYS A 150 11.61 -10.43 -2.80
CA LYS A 150 12.04 -11.83 -2.96
C LYS A 150 10.96 -12.81 -2.47
N ALA A 151 10.33 -12.54 -1.33
CA ALA A 151 9.32 -13.42 -0.76
C ALA A 151 8.00 -13.41 -1.55
N LEU A 152 7.61 -12.27 -2.10
CA LEU A 152 6.31 -12.12 -2.76
C LEU A 152 6.36 -12.34 -4.27
N MET A 153 7.45 -11.93 -4.93
CA MET A 153 7.54 -11.76 -6.39
C MET A 153 8.88 -12.27 -6.95
N GLU A 154 9.64 -13.03 -6.18
CA GLU A 154 10.98 -13.54 -6.55
C GLU A 154 11.99 -12.48 -7.03
N ASN A 155 11.82 -11.22 -6.62
CA ASN A 155 12.56 -10.04 -7.11
C ASN A 155 12.21 -9.56 -8.52
N TYR A 156 11.18 -10.11 -9.17
CA TYR A 156 10.71 -9.55 -10.43
C TYR A 156 10.05 -8.19 -10.22
N LEU A 157 10.30 -7.28 -11.15
CA LEU A 157 9.57 -6.04 -11.26
C LEU A 157 8.18 -6.32 -11.83
N TYR A 158 7.18 -5.77 -11.15
CA TYR A 158 5.80 -5.77 -11.59
C TYR A 158 5.25 -4.36 -11.59
N LEU A 159 4.65 -3.96 -12.71
CA LEU A 159 3.80 -2.78 -12.74
C LEU A 159 2.39 -3.16 -12.29
N ASN A 160 1.95 -2.54 -11.19
CA ASN A 160 0.63 -2.71 -10.62
C ASN A 160 -0.44 -2.37 -11.65
N TYR A 161 -1.54 -3.09 -11.55
CA TYR A 161 -2.69 -2.95 -12.42
C TYR A 161 -3.80 -2.18 -11.73
N PHE A 162 -4.69 -1.61 -12.53
CA PHE A 162 -5.96 -1.11 -12.05
C PHE A 162 -7.08 -1.92 -12.70
N GLU A 163 -7.95 -2.50 -11.87
CA GLU A 163 -9.06 -3.29 -12.38
C GLU A 163 -9.98 -2.45 -13.26
N LYS A 164 -10.22 -2.93 -14.49
CA LYS A 164 -11.03 -2.22 -15.48
C LYS A 164 -12.44 -1.90 -14.97
N GLU A 165 -13.04 -2.83 -14.23
CA GLU A 165 -14.38 -2.65 -13.66
C GLU A 165 -14.39 -1.59 -12.55
N ILE A 166 -13.35 -1.55 -11.70
CA ILE A 166 -13.19 -0.49 -10.70
C ILE A 166 -13.02 0.85 -11.42
N LEU A 167 -12.18 0.91 -12.45
CA LEU A 167 -11.94 2.15 -13.20
C LEU A 167 -13.22 2.67 -13.88
N LYS A 168 -14.00 1.78 -14.49
CA LYS A 168 -15.29 2.08 -15.10
C LYS A 168 -16.31 2.56 -14.06
N SER A 169 -16.36 1.90 -12.90
CA SER A 169 -17.21 2.31 -11.78
C SER A 169 -16.85 3.70 -11.25
N ILE A 170 -15.56 3.99 -11.05
CA ILE A 170 -15.10 5.31 -10.61
C ILE A 170 -15.42 6.36 -11.69
N LYS A 171 -15.12 6.10 -12.97
CA LYS A 171 -15.41 7.04 -14.07
C LYS A 171 -16.88 7.44 -14.14
N THR A 172 -17.79 6.51 -13.84
CA THR A 172 -19.24 6.74 -13.88
C THR A 172 -19.78 7.40 -12.61
N ARG A 173 -19.25 7.05 -11.43
CA ARG A 173 -19.75 7.56 -10.13
C ARG A 173 -19.05 8.83 -9.65
N ASN A 174 -17.78 8.99 -9.98
CA ASN A 174 -16.94 10.10 -9.54
C ASN A 174 -15.82 10.39 -10.58
N TYR A 175 -16.17 11.16 -11.60
CA TYR A 175 -15.25 11.50 -12.68
C TYR A 175 -14.02 12.31 -12.20
N GLU A 176 -14.16 13.13 -11.15
CA GLU A 176 -13.03 13.90 -10.61
C GLU A 176 -11.94 12.99 -10.04
N VAL A 177 -12.34 11.95 -9.29
CA VAL A 177 -11.39 10.94 -8.79
C VAL A 177 -10.78 10.15 -9.95
N TYR A 178 -11.58 9.81 -10.96
CA TYR A 178 -11.05 9.16 -12.16
C TYR A 178 -9.99 10.02 -12.86
N ASP A 179 -10.30 11.28 -13.14
CA ASP A 179 -9.39 12.22 -13.81
C ASP A 179 -8.11 12.44 -12.99
N TYR A 180 -8.22 12.61 -11.67
CA TYR A 180 -7.06 12.71 -10.77
C TYR A 180 -6.16 11.47 -10.87
N ASN A 181 -6.74 10.27 -10.77
CA ASN A 181 -5.98 9.02 -10.86
C ASN A 181 -5.29 8.89 -12.22
N MET A 182 -6.01 9.15 -13.32
CA MET A 182 -5.46 9.06 -14.67
C MET A 182 -4.29 10.03 -14.86
N ARG A 183 -4.40 11.28 -14.39
CA ARG A 183 -3.29 12.25 -14.45
C ARG A 183 -2.06 11.75 -13.69
N PHE A 184 -2.26 11.14 -12.52
CA PHE A 184 -1.15 10.60 -11.72
C PHE A 184 -0.45 9.42 -12.40
N TYR A 185 -1.22 8.51 -13.01
CA TYR A 185 -0.67 7.40 -13.78
C TYR A 185 0.04 7.87 -15.05
N SER A 186 -0.55 8.80 -15.80
CA SER A 186 0.08 9.44 -16.96
C SER A 186 1.41 10.05 -16.60
N TYR A 187 1.46 10.83 -15.51
CA TYR A 187 2.70 11.44 -15.04
C TYR A 187 3.80 10.40 -14.77
N GLN A 188 3.49 9.27 -14.10
CA GLN A 188 4.48 8.23 -13.84
C GLN A 188 4.97 7.55 -15.13
N LEU A 189 4.05 7.21 -16.04
CA LEU A 189 4.37 6.53 -17.30
C LEU A 189 5.08 7.44 -18.31
N GLU A 190 4.88 8.76 -18.22
CA GLU A 190 5.58 9.77 -19.03
C GLU A 190 6.94 10.16 -18.45
N LYS A 191 7.05 10.30 -17.11
CA LYS A 191 8.33 10.60 -16.45
C LYS A 191 9.27 9.39 -16.43
N GLY A 192 8.70 8.20 -16.49
CA GLY A 192 9.42 6.94 -16.49
C GLY A 192 9.53 6.37 -15.08
N ILE A 193 9.16 5.09 -14.96
CA ILE A 193 9.17 4.37 -13.68
C ILE A 193 10.60 3.89 -13.39
N PRO A 194 11.13 4.11 -12.17
CA PRO A 194 12.47 3.67 -11.81
C PRO A 194 12.61 2.15 -11.82
N LEU A 195 13.80 1.68 -12.18
CA LEU A 195 14.17 0.27 -12.04
C LEU A 195 14.37 -0.12 -10.58
N PRO A 196 14.28 -1.41 -10.24
CA PRO A 196 14.52 -1.93 -8.89
C PRO A 196 15.84 -1.44 -8.26
N SER A 197 16.92 -1.42 -9.04
CA SER A 197 18.24 -0.94 -8.59
C SER A 197 18.21 0.55 -8.19
N GLN A 198 17.50 1.38 -8.96
CA GLN A 198 17.32 2.80 -8.65
C GLN A 198 16.43 2.99 -7.41
N THR A 199 15.38 2.18 -7.24
CA THR A 199 14.52 2.23 -6.05
C THR A 199 15.28 1.88 -4.77
N LEU A 200 16.15 0.87 -4.81
CA LEU A 200 17.00 0.49 -3.68
C LEU A 200 18.01 1.57 -3.30
N GLN A 201 18.46 2.36 -4.28
CA GLN A 201 19.44 3.43 -4.09
C GLN A 201 18.81 4.82 -3.96
N CYS A 202 17.48 4.90 -3.86
CA CYS A 202 16.79 6.19 -3.81
C CYS A 202 17.19 6.96 -2.54
N LYS A 203 17.34 8.27 -2.68
CA LYS A 203 17.52 9.16 -1.54
C LYS A 203 16.15 9.58 -1.04
N THR A 204 15.91 9.35 0.25
CA THR A 204 14.62 9.56 0.89
C THR A 204 14.41 11.03 1.30
N PRO A 205 13.17 11.50 1.47
CA PRO A 205 12.89 12.86 1.93
C PRO A 205 13.61 13.20 3.26
N ILE A 206 13.99 14.47 3.45
CA ILE A 206 14.61 14.94 4.70
C ILE A 206 13.79 16.12 5.23
N TYR A 207 13.12 15.90 6.36
CA TYR A 207 12.41 16.92 7.12
C TYR A 207 13.25 17.43 8.29
N ASP A 208 13.41 18.75 8.38
CA ASP A 208 14.04 19.39 9.53
C ASP A 208 12.97 19.85 10.52
N LYS A 209 12.87 19.13 11.64
CA LYS A 209 11.90 19.41 12.70
C LYS A 209 12.18 20.73 13.43
N ALA A 210 13.42 21.19 13.48
CA ALA A 210 13.78 22.42 14.19
C ALA A 210 13.32 23.66 13.43
N THR A 211 13.46 23.64 12.10
CA THR A 211 13.02 24.74 11.23
C THR A 211 11.62 24.55 10.67
N GLY A 212 11.05 23.34 10.78
CA GLY A 212 9.75 22.99 10.21
C GLY A 212 9.77 22.87 8.68
N THR A 213 10.94 22.74 8.05
CA THR A 213 11.10 22.81 6.59
C THR A 213 11.67 21.52 6.00
N TRP A 214 11.36 21.25 4.73
CA TRP A 214 11.96 20.15 3.98
C TRP A 214 13.32 20.58 3.40
N LYS A 215 14.39 19.87 3.75
CA LYS A 215 15.72 20.03 3.12
C LYS A 215 15.78 19.32 1.77
N ARG A 216 15.05 18.22 1.65
CA ARG A 216 14.78 17.50 0.41
C ARG A 216 13.33 17.04 0.43
N MET A 217 12.57 17.46 -0.57
CA MET A 217 11.18 17.06 -0.75
C MET A 217 11.10 15.93 -1.78
N GLY A 218 10.43 14.84 -1.42
CA GLY A 218 10.24 13.69 -2.31
C GLY A 218 11.45 12.75 -2.37
N PHE A 219 11.28 11.70 -3.18
CA PHE A 219 12.30 10.68 -3.42
C PHE A 219 13.13 11.04 -4.65
N GLU A 220 14.45 11.02 -4.50
CA GLU A 220 15.39 11.22 -5.61
C GLU A 220 15.96 9.86 -6.01
N TYR A 221 15.67 9.44 -7.23
CA TYR A 221 16.19 8.21 -7.80
C TYR A 221 17.47 8.52 -8.59
N PRO A 222 18.49 7.65 -8.55
CA PRO A 222 19.67 7.79 -9.40
C PRO A 222 19.32 7.90 -10.89
N GLU A 223 20.19 8.53 -11.66
CA GLU A 223 20.11 8.50 -13.13
C GLU A 223 20.26 7.07 -13.66
N GLY A 224 19.75 6.82 -14.87
CA GLY A 224 19.78 5.51 -15.50
C GLY A 224 18.51 5.21 -16.31
N PRO A 225 18.39 3.96 -16.80
CA PRO A 225 17.23 3.55 -17.59
C PRO A 225 15.96 3.68 -16.76
N ARG A 226 14.85 4.02 -17.44
CA ARG A 226 13.52 4.04 -16.86
C ARG A 226 12.54 3.32 -17.77
N ILE A 227 11.40 2.98 -17.22
CA ILE A 227 10.35 2.29 -17.96
C ILE A 227 9.37 3.33 -18.49
N TYR A 228 9.32 3.44 -19.81
CA TYR A 228 8.35 4.25 -20.53
C TYR A 228 7.44 3.31 -21.31
N TYR A 229 6.12 3.43 -21.15
CA TYR A 229 5.17 2.54 -21.84
C TYR A 229 5.32 2.58 -23.37
N ARG A 230 5.73 3.72 -23.92
CA ARG A 230 5.99 3.89 -25.36
C ARG A 230 7.18 3.05 -25.84
N ASP A 231 8.24 2.94 -25.04
CA ASP A 231 9.41 2.12 -25.36
C ASP A 231 9.10 0.61 -25.33
N LEU A 232 8.03 0.23 -24.61
CA LEU A 232 7.51 -1.14 -24.56
C LEU A 232 6.61 -1.47 -25.75
N GLY A 233 6.26 -0.47 -26.58
CA GLY A 233 5.26 -0.63 -27.65
C GLY A 233 3.88 -1.00 -27.09
N LEU A 234 3.53 -0.48 -25.92
CA LEU A 234 2.22 -0.67 -25.29
C LEU A 234 1.37 0.60 -25.44
N THR A 235 0.06 0.45 -25.46
CA THR A 235 -0.83 1.59 -25.20
C THR A 235 -0.79 1.96 -23.71
N PHE A 236 -1.33 3.13 -23.39
CA PHE A 236 -1.46 3.56 -21.99
C PHE A 236 -2.31 2.57 -21.18
N GLU A 237 -3.42 2.12 -21.75
CA GLU A 237 -4.34 1.15 -21.14
C GLU A 237 -3.70 -0.23 -20.96
N GLU A 238 -2.88 -0.68 -21.91
CA GLU A 238 -2.13 -1.92 -21.77
C GLU A 238 -1.13 -1.84 -20.61
N ALA A 239 -0.43 -0.72 -20.45
CA ALA A 239 0.49 -0.51 -19.33
C ALA A 239 -0.23 -0.53 -17.95
N LEU A 240 -1.47 -0.05 -17.89
CA LEU A 240 -2.30 -0.07 -16.67
C LEU A 240 -2.98 -1.42 -16.40
N SER A 241 -2.90 -2.36 -17.33
CA SER A 241 -3.49 -3.69 -17.15
C SER A 241 -2.64 -4.63 -16.28
N GLY A 242 -1.43 -4.20 -15.92
CA GLY A 242 -0.42 -5.01 -15.24
C GLY A 242 0.64 -5.50 -16.21
N VAL A 243 1.91 -5.37 -15.83
CA VAL A 243 3.04 -5.82 -16.67
C VAL A 243 4.08 -6.48 -15.77
N LEU A 244 4.38 -7.75 -16.04
CA LEU A 244 5.44 -8.48 -15.36
C LEU A 244 6.70 -8.46 -16.23
N PHE A 245 7.83 -8.10 -15.62
CA PHE A 245 9.10 -7.96 -16.31
C PHE A 245 10.10 -9.02 -15.89
N ASP A 246 10.94 -9.43 -16.84
CA ASP A 246 12.20 -10.14 -16.61
C ASP A 246 13.29 -9.14 -16.21
N ILE A 247 13.01 -8.42 -15.12
CA ILE A 247 13.87 -7.38 -14.58
C ILE A 247 13.92 -7.53 -13.06
N THR A 248 15.13 -7.58 -12.52
CA THR A 248 15.40 -7.57 -11.08
C THR A 248 16.37 -6.44 -10.73
N HIS A 249 16.68 -6.27 -9.45
CA HIS A 249 17.72 -5.33 -9.00
C HIS A 249 19.14 -5.67 -9.50
N LYS A 250 19.36 -6.88 -10.03
CA LYS A 250 20.66 -7.32 -10.58
C LYS A 250 20.75 -7.14 -12.10
N SER A 251 19.64 -6.83 -12.77
CA SER A 251 19.62 -6.70 -14.23
C SER A 251 20.47 -5.51 -14.68
N LYS A 252 21.38 -5.76 -15.64
CA LYS A 252 22.19 -4.73 -16.30
C LYS A 252 21.54 -4.41 -17.65
N ILE A 253 20.73 -3.37 -17.68
CA ILE A 253 19.92 -3.00 -18.84
C ILE A 253 20.26 -1.57 -19.20
N GLU A 254 20.51 -1.29 -20.48
CA GLU A 254 20.71 0.08 -20.97
C GLU A 254 19.38 0.77 -21.29
N LYS A 255 18.43 0.02 -21.84
CA LYS A 255 17.07 0.48 -22.16
C LYS A 255 16.06 -0.64 -21.93
N VAL A 256 14.95 -0.29 -21.30
CA VAL A 256 13.83 -1.22 -21.09
C VAL A 256 12.95 -1.21 -22.32
N THR A 257 12.77 -2.38 -22.95
CA THR A 257 11.97 -2.55 -24.16
C THR A 257 10.95 -3.65 -23.99
N ARG A 258 10.14 -3.90 -25.03
CA ARG A 258 9.16 -4.99 -25.08
C ARG A 258 9.79 -6.35 -24.77
N GLU A 259 11.06 -6.54 -25.11
CA GLU A 259 11.75 -7.80 -24.85
C GLU A 259 11.77 -8.07 -23.35
N ASN A 260 11.91 -7.09 -22.47
CA ASN A 260 11.95 -7.33 -21.03
C ASN A 260 10.62 -7.77 -20.40
N ILE A 261 9.53 -7.93 -21.18
CA ILE A 261 8.22 -8.30 -20.65
C ILE A 261 8.05 -9.83 -20.67
N ILE A 262 7.68 -10.39 -19.51
CA ILE A 262 7.27 -11.79 -19.37
C ILE A 262 5.79 -11.92 -19.74
N SER A 263 4.94 -11.09 -19.14
CA SER A 263 3.49 -11.16 -19.35
C SER A 263 2.81 -9.80 -19.19
N LEU A 264 1.61 -9.71 -19.76
CA LEU A 264 0.68 -8.59 -19.63
C LEU A 264 -0.61 -9.05 -18.95
N GLY A 265 -1.26 -8.15 -18.22
CA GLY A 265 -2.52 -8.43 -17.53
C GLY A 265 -2.31 -8.91 -16.09
N HIS A 266 -3.40 -9.40 -15.51
CA HIS A 266 -3.43 -9.91 -14.14
C HIS A 266 -4.43 -11.06 -14.01
N GLY A 267 -4.11 -12.04 -13.17
CA GLY A 267 -4.98 -13.18 -12.85
C GLY A 267 -5.37 -13.97 -14.10
N LEU A 268 -6.68 -14.23 -14.26
CA LEU A 268 -7.24 -14.96 -15.40
C LEU A 268 -7.05 -14.25 -16.76
N ASN A 269 -6.70 -12.96 -16.76
CA ASN A 269 -6.48 -12.16 -17.97
C ASN A 269 -4.99 -12.06 -18.35
N THR A 270 -4.13 -12.88 -17.73
CA THR A 270 -2.69 -12.86 -17.99
C THR A 270 -2.39 -13.45 -19.36
N ARG A 271 -1.61 -12.72 -20.17
CA ARG A 271 -1.09 -13.15 -21.46
C ARG A 271 0.44 -13.17 -21.42
N TYR A 272 1.02 -14.35 -21.49
CA TYR A 272 2.48 -14.52 -21.62
C TYR A 272 2.95 -14.11 -23.01
N LEU A 273 4.03 -13.33 -23.05
CA LEU A 273 4.67 -12.90 -24.30
C LEU A 273 5.93 -13.73 -24.60
N ARG A 274 6.42 -14.47 -23.61
CA ARG A 274 7.52 -15.43 -23.69
C ARG A 274 7.03 -16.78 -23.15
N PRO A 275 7.59 -17.92 -23.58
CA PRO A 275 7.39 -19.19 -22.87
C PRO A 275 7.78 -19.00 -21.39
N GLU A 276 7.09 -19.70 -20.49
CA GLU A 276 7.30 -19.56 -19.04
C GLU A 276 8.80 -19.71 -18.70
N PRO A 277 9.36 -18.88 -17.79
CA PRO A 277 10.68 -19.13 -17.24
C PRO A 277 10.69 -20.53 -16.62
N GLU A 278 11.67 -21.36 -16.98
CA GLU A 278 11.87 -22.63 -16.27
C GLU A 278 12.14 -22.35 -14.79
N PRO A 279 11.51 -23.09 -13.87
CA PRO A 279 11.57 -22.85 -12.42
C PRO A 279 12.97 -23.02 -11.81
#